data_AF-A0A4Z0L9Y0-F1
#
_entry.id   AF-A0A4Z0L9Y0-F1
#
_cell.length_a   1.000
_cell.length_b   1.000
_cell.length_c   1.000
_cell.angle_alpha   90.00
_cell.angle_beta   90.00
_cell.angle_gamma   90.00
#
_symmetry.space_group_name_H-M   'P 1'
#
loop_
_entity.id
_entity.type
_entity.pdbx_description
1 polymer ?
#
loop_
_entity_poly.entity_id
_entity_poly.type
_entity_poly.pdbx_seq_one_letter_code
_entity_poly.pdbx_strand_id
1 'polypeptide(L)'
;HVGTPPRRTEHDPTSTILARLNAIAQPEQFVEISETLAAAKGIANGDYVKVSSKRGFIRAVAVVTRRLRTLHVNGQQVETVGIPIHWGFEGVARKGYIANTLTPNVGDANSQTPEYKAFLVNIEKA
;
A
#
# COMPACT_ATOMS: atom_id res chain seq x y z
N HIS A 1 -3.05 -0.80 -11.98
CA HIS A 1 -2.45 -1.85 -11.12
C HIS A 1 -3.48 -2.27 -10.08
N VAL A 2 -3.33 -3.47 -9.51
CA VAL A 2 -4.20 -3.96 -8.42
C VAL A 2 -3.59 -3.54 -7.08
N GLY A 3 -4.31 -2.80 -6.26
CA GLY A 3 -3.95 -2.45 -4.89
C GLY A 3 -4.45 -3.51 -3.92
N THR A 4 -3.60 -3.91 -2.97
CA THR A 4 -3.98 -4.80 -1.87
C THR A 4 -3.34 -4.34 -0.55
N PRO A 5 -4.08 -4.29 0.56
CA PRO A 5 -3.58 -3.85 1.86
C PRO A 5 -3.29 -5.03 2.79
N PRO A 6 -2.01 -5.40 2.99
CA PRO A 6 -1.60 -6.43 3.95
C PRO A 6 -1.35 -5.85 5.36
N ARG A 7 -1.15 -6.76 6.32
CA ARG A 7 -0.62 -6.45 7.66
C ARG A 7 0.91 -6.67 7.71
N ARG A 8 1.52 -6.23 8.79
CA ARG A 8 2.92 -6.43 9.19
C ARG A 8 2.98 -6.85 10.64
N THR A 9 3.91 -7.74 10.96
CA THR A 9 4.04 -8.41 12.27
C THR A 9 4.21 -7.40 13.40
N GLU A 10 4.91 -6.30 13.13
CA GLU A 10 5.32 -5.30 14.10
C GLU A 10 4.19 -4.36 14.50
N HIS A 11 3.04 -4.41 13.81
CA HIS A 11 1.94 -3.48 14.01
C HIS A 11 0.57 -4.18 14.04
N ASP A 12 -0.24 -3.81 15.03
CA ASP A 12 -1.68 -4.08 15.12
C ASP A 12 -2.44 -2.81 14.71
N PRO A 13 -3.34 -2.92 13.72
CA PRO A 13 -3.83 -1.86 12.82
C PRO A 13 -3.22 -0.47 13.03
N THR A 14 -4.05 0.54 13.30
CA THR A 14 -3.59 1.90 13.60
C THR A 14 -3.39 2.12 15.10
N SER A 15 -3.45 1.08 15.95
CA SER A 15 -3.32 1.23 17.40
C SER A 15 -1.85 1.32 17.83
N THR A 16 -1.00 0.53 17.19
CA THR A 16 0.42 0.38 17.58
C THR A 16 1.34 1.49 17.09
N ILE A 17 0.89 2.39 16.21
CA ILE A 17 1.63 3.62 15.88
C ILE A 17 1.72 4.59 17.07
N LEU A 18 0.95 4.35 18.14
CA LEU A 18 1.02 5.06 19.42
C LEU A 18 2.09 4.47 20.35
N ALA A 19 2.57 3.25 20.09
CA ALA A 19 3.55 2.55 20.91
C ALA A 19 4.98 2.77 20.37
N ARG A 20 5.86 3.35 21.20
CA ARG A 20 7.21 3.75 20.79
C ARG A 20 8.07 2.61 20.25
N LEU A 21 7.99 1.42 20.85
CA LEU A 21 8.79 0.27 20.40
C LEU A 21 8.39 -0.20 18.99
N ASN A 22 7.08 -0.27 18.72
CA ASN A 22 6.55 -0.64 17.41
C ASN A 22 6.89 0.43 16.35
N ALA A 23 6.76 1.71 16.72
CA ALA A 23 7.16 2.82 15.86
C ALA A 23 8.66 2.84 15.54
N ILE A 24 9.53 2.31 16.40
CA ILE A 24 10.96 2.13 16.08
C ILE A 24 11.14 0.97 15.09
N ALA A 25 10.42 -0.12 15.28
CA ALA A 25 10.55 -1.33 14.46
C ALA A 25 10.13 -1.09 13.00
N GLN A 26 9.06 -0.32 12.76
CA GLN A 26 8.59 0.06 11.43
C GLN A 26 8.19 1.55 11.41
N PRO A 27 9.15 2.47 11.18
CA PRO A 27 8.95 3.89 11.46
C PRO A 27 8.18 4.67 10.40
N GLU A 28 8.18 4.22 9.15
CA GLU A 28 7.71 5.02 8.01
C GLU A 28 6.82 4.20 7.08
N GLN A 29 5.77 4.86 6.58
CA GLN A 29 4.85 4.23 5.65
C GLN A 29 5.55 3.92 4.33
N PHE A 30 5.37 2.70 3.87
CA PHE A 30 5.88 2.25 2.58
C PHE A 30 4.80 1.54 1.76
N VAL A 31 5.07 1.36 0.48
CA VAL A 31 4.32 0.49 -0.43
C VAL A 31 5.27 -0.51 -1.08
N GLU A 32 4.79 -1.71 -1.34
CA GLU A 32 5.57 -2.75 -2.00
C GLU A 32 5.21 -2.84 -3.47
N ILE A 33 6.24 -2.89 -4.32
CA ILE A 33 6.09 -3.07 -5.76
C ILE A 33 7.12 -4.08 -6.28
N SER A 34 6.78 -4.75 -7.39
CA SER A 34 7.68 -5.65 -8.10
C SER A 34 8.84 -4.90 -8.77
N GLU A 35 9.95 -5.59 -9.01
CA GLU A 35 11.10 -5.05 -9.77
C GLU A 35 10.69 -4.62 -11.19
N THR A 36 9.77 -5.35 -11.81
CA THR A 36 9.22 -5.08 -13.16
C THR A 36 8.40 -3.79 -13.19
N LEU A 37 7.49 -3.60 -12.24
CA LEU A 37 6.71 -2.37 -12.12
C LEU A 37 7.61 -1.17 -11.81
N ALA A 38 8.57 -1.34 -10.90
CA ALA A 38 9.52 -0.32 -10.52
C ALA A 38 10.36 0.14 -11.73
N ALA A 39 10.89 -0.80 -12.51
CA ALA A 39 11.63 -0.52 -13.74
C ALA A 39 10.77 0.20 -14.78
N ALA A 40 9.53 -0.26 -15.00
CA ALA A 40 8.61 0.34 -15.96
C ALA A 40 8.22 1.79 -15.59
N LYS A 41 8.24 2.14 -14.29
CA LYS A 41 7.88 3.46 -13.78
C LYS A 41 9.09 4.33 -13.40
N GLY A 42 10.31 3.83 -13.54
CA GLY A 42 11.54 4.55 -13.16
C GLY A 42 11.65 4.84 -11.66
N ILE A 43 11.17 3.92 -10.82
CA ILE A 43 11.15 4.04 -9.35
C ILE A 43 12.30 3.21 -8.79
N ALA A 44 13.21 3.84 -8.03
CA ALA A 44 14.24 3.15 -7.28
C ALA A 44 13.73 2.71 -5.90
N ASN A 45 14.38 1.71 -5.31
CA ASN A 45 14.09 1.34 -3.93
C ASN A 45 14.41 2.49 -2.97
N GLY A 46 13.45 2.84 -2.11
CA GLY A 46 13.55 3.98 -1.19
C GLY A 46 13.03 5.31 -1.76
N ASP A 47 12.67 5.38 -3.05
CA ASP A 47 12.06 6.59 -3.61
C ASP A 47 10.69 6.85 -2.99
N TYR A 48 10.33 8.13 -2.84
CA TYR A 48 8.95 8.48 -2.54
C TYR A 48 8.08 8.30 -3.78
N VAL A 49 6.90 7.72 -3.56
CA VAL A 49 5.91 7.46 -4.59
C VAL A 49 4.55 7.96 -4.16
N LYS A 50 3.75 8.36 -5.13
CA LYS A 50 2.35 8.66 -4.97
C LYS A 50 1.52 7.51 -5.52
N VAL A 51 0.71 6.90 -4.65
CA VAL A 51 -0.27 5.89 -5.04
C VAL A 51 -1.64 6.55 -5.04
N SER A 52 -2.39 6.39 -6.13
CA SER A 52 -3.69 7.04 -6.30
C SER A 52 -4.75 6.05 -6.77
N SER A 53 -5.99 6.28 -6.36
CA SER A 53 -7.18 5.65 -6.92
C SER A 53 -8.20 6.73 -7.26
N LYS A 54 -9.36 6.33 -7.80
CA LYS A 54 -10.45 7.28 -8.11
C LYS A 54 -10.92 8.10 -6.90
N ARG A 55 -10.64 7.63 -5.69
CA ARG A 55 -11.04 8.29 -4.44
C ARG A 55 -10.07 9.36 -3.93
N GLY A 56 -8.78 9.23 -4.23
CA GLY A 56 -7.75 9.99 -3.55
C GLY A 56 -6.36 9.40 -3.73
N PHE A 57 -5.41 9.86 -2.93
CA PHE A 57 -4.01 9.44 -3.02
C PHE A 57 -3.34 9.38 -1.65
N ILE A 58 -2.23 8.65 -1.61
CA ILE A 58 -1.27 8.63 -0.50
C ILE A 58 0.14 8.86 -1.03
N ARG A 59 1.05 9.28 -0.16
CA ARG A 59 2.49 9.29 -0.43
C ARG A 59 3.19 8.34 0.55
N ALA A 60 4.11 7.53 0.05
CA ALA A 60 4.82 6.54 0.83
C ALA A 60 6.18 6.24 0.20
N VAL A 61 7.08 5.61 0.95
CA VAL A 61 8.36 5.10 0.44
C VAL A 61 8.14 3.84 -0.39
N ALA A 62 8.81 3.69 -1.53
CA ALA A 62 8.74 2.48 -2.33
C ALA A 62 9.72 1.42 -1.82
N VAL A 63 9.19 0.23 -1.51
CA VAL A 63 9.97 -0.98 -1.28
C VAL A 63 9.86 -1.84 -2.54
N VAL A 64 10.93 -1.84 -3.33
CA VAL A 64 11.04 -2.66 -4.54
C VAL A 64 11.52 -4.05 -4.15
N THR A 65 10.77 -5.08 -4.51
CA THR A 65 11.00 -6.43 -4.00
C THR A 65 10.63 -7.53 -5.00
N ARG A 66 11.39 -8.64 -4.98
CA ARG A 66 11.10 -9.88 -5.73
C ARG A 66 9.93 -10.69 -5.15
N ARG A 67 9.46 -10.33 -3.95
CA ARG A 67 8.34 -11.00 -3.27
C ARG A 67 7.01 -10.77 -4.01
N LEU A 68 6.88 -9.63 -4.69
CA LEU A 68 5.76 -9.38 -5.59
C LEU A 68 6.19 -9.70 -7.02
N ARG A 69 5.36 -10.45 -7.74
CA ARG A 69 5.62 -10.85 -9.13
C ARG A 69 4.47 -10.40 -10.02
N THR A 70 4.82 -10.01 -11.24
CA THR A 70 3.86 -9.79 -12.32
C THR A 70 3.13 -11.08 -12.63
N LEU A 71 1.81 -11.01 -12.74
CA LEU A 71 0.97 -12.13 -13.15
C LEU A 71 0.55 -11.97 -14.61
N HIS A 72 0.45 -13.08 -15.33
CA HIS A 72 -0.09 -13.11 -16.69
C HIS A 72 -1.55 -13.56 -16.63
N VAL A 73 -2.48 -12.64 -16.83
CA VAL A 73 -3.92 -12.88 -16.73
C VAL A 73 -4.58 -12.42 -18.01
N ASN A 74 -5.29 -13.32 -18.70
CA ASN A 74 -5.99 -13.01 -19.96
C ASN A 74 -5.08 -12.34 -21.02
N GLY A 75 -3.85 -12.83 -21.18
CA GLY A 75 -2.86 -12.26 -22.10
C GLY A 75 -2.27 -10.91 -21.68
N GLN A 76 -2.64 -10.39 -20.50
CA GLN A 76 -2.15 -9.12 -19.96
C GLN A 76 -1.19 -9.35 -18.79
N GLN A 77 -0.18 -8.48 -18.68
CA GLN A 77 0.65 -8.39 -17.49
C GLN A 77 -0.05 -7.56 -16.43
N VAL A 78 -0.36 -8.18 -15.29
CA VAL A 78 -1.04 -7.56 -14.15
C VAL A 78 -0.06 -7.42 -13.00
N GLU A 79 0.12 -6.18 -12.56
CA GLU A 79 0.98 -5.82 -11.44
C GLU A 79 0.15 -5.48 -10.19
N THR A 80 0.70 -5.85 -9.03
CA THR A 80 0.10 -5.60 -7.72
C THR A 80 0.94 -4.60 -6.92
N VAL A 81 0.26 -3.69 -6.21
CA VAL A 81 0.85 -2.74 -5.26
C VAL A 81 0.39 -3.10 -3.85
N GLY A 82 1.33 -3.45 -2.98
CA GLY A 82 1.07 -3.76 -1.58
C GLY A 82 1.04 -2.49 -0.73
N ILE A 83 -0.04 -2.23 0.01
CA ILE A 83 -0.26 -0.99 0.77
C ILE A 83 -0.56 -1.30 2.24
N PRO A 84 0.47 -1.49 3.09
CA PRO A 84 0.30 -1.65 4.53
C PRO A 84 -0.62 -0.61 5.18
N ILE A 85 -1.44 -1.04 6.14
CA ILE A 85 -2.56 -0.23 6.72
C ILE A 85 -2.24 0.54 7.99
N HIS A 86 -1.00 0.46 8.47
CA HIS A 86 -0.71 0.74 9.88
C HIS A 86 -0.52 2.21 10.20
N TRP A 87 -0.20 3.04 9.21
CA TRP A 87 0.11 4.46 9.41
C TRP A 87 -1.12 5.36 9.31
N GLY A 88 -1.02 6.52 9.96
CA GLY A 88 -2.05 7.56 9.97
C GLY A 88 -1.48 8.92 10.34
N PHE A 89 -2.37 9.86 10.66
CA PHE A 89 -2.04 11.27 10.93
C PHE A 89 -1.68 11.54 12.40
N GLU A 90 -2.00 10.62 13.31
CA GLU A 90 -1.71 10.69 14.74
C GLU A 90 -0.84 9.50 15.20
N GLY A 91 0.13 9.77 16.07
CA GLY A 91 1.00 8.77 16.68
C GLY A 91 2.46 9.21 16.82
N VAL A 92 3.30 8.28 17.29
CA VAL A 92 4.74 8.51 17.54
C VAL A 92 5.64 8.00 16.41
N ALA A 93 5.09 7.24 15.46
CA ALA A 93 5.73 6.93 14.17
C ALA A 93 5.74 8.16 13.24
N ARG A 94 6.44 8.09 12.10
CA ARG A 94 6.36 9.16 11.11
C ARG A 94 4.94 9.26 10.58
N LYS A 95 4.44 10.50 10.48
CA LYS A 95 3.10 10.77 9.95
C LYS A 95 2.97 10.19 8.55
N GLY A 96 1.87 9.49 8.31
CA GLY A 96 1.54 8.90 7.03
C GLY A 96 0.08 9.13 6.67
N TYR A 97 -0.39 8.37 5.69
CA TYR A 97 -1.73 8.43 5.17
C TYR A 97 -2.50 7.16 5.54
N ILE A 98 -3.80 7.31 5.77
CA ILE A 98 -4.69 6.16 5.98
C ILE A 98 -4.85 5.41 4.65
N ALA A 99 -4.52 4.12 4.60
CA ALA A 99 -4.61 3.31 3.38
C ALA A 99 -6.04 3.28 2.79
N ASN A 100 -7.07 3.37 3.64
CA ASN A 100 -8.48 3.39 3.22
C ASN A 100 -8.88 4.65 2.43
N THR A 101 -8.03 5.69 2.37
CA THR A 101 -8.16 6.76 1.37
C THR A 101 -8.25 6.17 -0.06
N LEU A 102 -7.69 4.98 -0.29
CA LEU A 102 -7.65 4.33 -1.59
C LEU A 102 -8.73 3.28 -1.85
N THR A 103 -9.45 2.74 -0.85
CA THR A 103 -10.22 1.45 -0.91
C THR A 103 -11.74 1.56 -1.16
N PRO A 104 -12.36 0.82 -2.12
CA PRO A 104 -13.74 1.02 -2.64
C PRO A 104 -14.79 1.08 -1.53
N ASN A 105 -15.75 2.00 -1.64
CA ASN A 105 -16.90 2.02 -0.72
C ASN A 105 -18.01 1.14 -1.31
N VAL A 106 -17.71 -0.15 -1.41
CA VAL A 106 -18.61 -1.20 -1.92
C VAL A 106 -18.39 -2.44 -1.08
N GLY A 107 -19.46 -3.18 -0.81
CA GLY A 107 -19.44 -4.41 -0.03
C GLY A 107 -19.82 -5.65 -0.83
N ASP A 108 -19.46 -6.80 -0.30
CA ASP A 108 -19.99 -8.09 -0.73
C ASP A 108 -21.54 -8.09 -0.63
N ALA A 109 -22.21 -8.68 -1.62
CA ALA A 109 -23.67 -8.62 -1.72
C ALA A 109 -24.40 -9.30 -0.55
N ASN A 110 -23.78 -10.29 0.10
CA ASN A 110 -24.40 -11.07 1.17
C ASN A 110 -24.14 -10.46 2.54
N SER A 111 -22.87 -10.14 2.81
CA SER A 111 -22.38 -9.74 4.14
C SER A 111 -22.11 -8.24 4.27
N GLN A 112 -22.12 -7.51 3.16
CA GLN A 112 -21.72 -6.10 3.09
C GLN A 112 -20.28 -5.84 3.55
N THR A 113 -19.45 -6.89 3.66
CA THR A 113 -18.02 -6.76 3.98
C THR A 113 -17.33 -5.96 2.88
N PRO A 114 -16.66 -4.82 3.19
CA PRO A 114 -16.15 -3.97 2.13
C PRO A 114 -14.98 -4.60 1.36
N GLU A 115 -14.89 -4.29 0.07
CA GLU A 115 -13.83 -4.78 -0.80
C GLU A 115 -12.51 -4.06 -0.54
N TYR A 116 -11.71 -4.63 0.36
CA TYR A 116 -10.40 -4.09 0.68
C TYR A 116 -9.26 -4.80 -0.07
N LYS A 117 -9.43 -6.03 -0.56
CA LYS A 117 -8.29 -6.86 -0.96
C LYS A 117 -7.90 -6.73 -2.42
N ALA A 118 -8.80 -6.28 -3.28
CA ALA A 118 -8.50 -5.96 -4.66
C ALA A 118 -9.22 -4.69 -5.13
N PHE A 119 -8.46 -3.65 -5.47
CA PHE A 119 -9.00 -2.44 -6.09
C PHE A 119 -7.99 -1.83 -7.07
N LEU A 120 -8.43 -0.92 -7.93
CA LEU A 120 -7.53 -0.34 -8.94
C LEU A 120 -6.80 0.90 -8.42
N VAL A 121 -5.49 0.91 -8.64
CA VAL A 121 -4.60 2.04 -8.32
C VAL A 121 -3.64 2.35 -9.46
N ASN A 122 -3.16 3.59 -9.49
CA ASN A 122 -1.99 4.03 -10.24
C ASN A 122 -0.85 4.38 -9.28
N ILE A 123 0.39 4.28 -9.76
CA ILE A 123 1.59 4.67 -9.03
C ILE A 123 2.50 5.53 -9.91
N GLU A 124 3.06 6.58 -9.31
CA GLU A 124 4.00 7.51 -9.91
C GLU A 124 5.08 7.91 -8.90
N LYS A 125 6.28 8.25 -9.40
CA LYS A 125 7.35 8.82 -8.57
C LYS A 125 6.92 10.22 -8.08
N ALA A 126 7.18 10.53 -6.81
CA ALA A 126 6.72 11.74 -6.14
C ALA A 126 7.85 12.73 -5.86
#